data_AF-A0A0D7B0F0-F1
#
_entry.id   AF-A0A0D7B0F0-F1
#
_cell.length_a   1.000
_cell.length_b   1.000
_cell.length_c   1.000
_cell.angle_alpha   90.00
_cell.angle_beta   90.00
_cell.angle_gamma   90.00
#
_symmetry.space_group_name_H-M   'P 1'
#
loop_
_entity.id
_entity.type
_entity.pdbx_description
1 polymer ?
#
loop_
_entity_poly.entity_id
_entity_poly.type
_entity_poly.pdbx_seq_one_letter_code
_entity_poly.pdbx_strand_id
1 'polypeptide(L)'
;MAMAILHRSQDISTHPKFHKKLFHHKLLILQDPWMPIFEYSTGLHFNEFNEATDCSENHIPLQRHMANPIKQLHFAFIPTKSVLEDIHELFERNNIAAPHCRVPFYTVKSLENCVSTFEVREGFTDPLYTRHPVTGIVTEHIFPYPQLPLFTMTAHPCATIFQAYEFIDGKPSLAQPRMEHPLVNAIIKSLCIWRSSIPRPDEWRAPSPTSSDCPSLTYSSDSVSSKALSEDDRRIADWVQEMQLVSGDEFARVDVRSYANDEPVVRLEGVTMDDGDWRELAVRTRPELRLKSIPKRALRSRVKVVRPSRIPQRIRSGRPLKLR
;
A
#
# COMPACT_ATOMS: atom_id res chain seq x y z
N MET A 1 0.78 18.63 -22.35
CA MET A 1 0.14 17.42 -21.79
C MET A 1 -0.87 17.86 -20.75
N ALA A 2 -2.15 17.52 -20.94
CA ALA A 2 -3.17 17.76 -19.91
C ALA A 2 -2.92 16.80 -18.75
N MET A 3 -2.94 17.29 -17.51
CA MET A 3 -2.79 16.42 -16.34
C MET A 3 -4.04 15.54 -16.21
N ALA A 4 -3.84 14.23 -16.03
CA ALA A 4 -4.92 13.30 -15.75
C ALA A 4 -5.56 13.66 -14.40
N ILE A 5 -6.88 13.89 -14.40
CA ILE A 5 -7.64 14.18 -13.19
C ILE A 5 -7.97 12.87 -12.50
N LEU A 6 -7.41 12.65 -11.31
CA LEU A 6 -7.67 11.46 -10.50
C LEU A 6 -8.90 11.67 -9.62
N HIS A 7 -9.84 10.74 -9.69
CA HIS A 7 -11.00 10.72 -8.79
C HIS A 7 -10.60 10.15 -7.44
N ARG A 8 -11.36 10.43 -6.38
CA ARG A 8 -11.22 9.72 -5.10
C ARG A 8 -12.18 8.55 -5.06
N SER A 9 -11.93 7.54 -4.24
CA SER A 9 -12.87 6.42 -4.04
C SER A 9 -14.30 6.87 -3.65
N GLN A 10 -14.43 7.99 -2.93
CA GLN A 10 -15.73 8.59 -2.58
C GLN A 10 -16.44 9.34 -3.71
N ASP A 11 -15.80 9.47 -4.87
CA ASP A 11 -16.31 10.16 -6.05
C ASP A 11 -16.90 9.19 -7.09
N ILE A 12 -17.16 7.93 -6.72
CA ILE A 12 -17.97 6.97 -7.47
C ILE A 12 -19.18 6.46 -6.66
N SER A 13 -20.28 6.18 -7.33
CA SER A 13 -21.56 5.76 -6.74
C SER A 13 -22.42 4.99 -7.74
N THR A 14 -23.27 4.08 -7.28
CA THR A 14 -24.39 3.49 -8.06
C THR A 14 -25.64 4.37 -8.09
N HIS A 15 -25.54 5.59 -7.56
CA HIS A 15 -26.63 6.54 -7.45
C HIS A 15 -26.15 7.96 -7.75
N PRO A 16 -26.92 8.80 -8.49
CA PRO A 16 -26.46 10.12 -8.95
C PRO A 16 -26.26 11.15 -7.83
N LYS A 17 -26.88 10.93 -6.66
CA LYS A 17 -26.71 11.81 -5.49
C LYS A 17 -25.52 11.37 -4.65
N PHE A 18 -24.58 12.29 -4.45
CA PHE A 18 -23.41 12.12 -3.58
C PHE A 18 -23.64 12.76 -2.22
N HIS A 19 -23.35 11.99 -1.17
CA HIS A 19 -23.55 12.42 0.21
C HIS A 19 -22.24 12.81 0.89
N LYS A 20 -22.32 13.71 1.87
CA LYS A 20 -21.18 14.07 2.73
C LYS A 20 -20.80 12.95 3.70
N LYS A 21 -21.79 12.20 4.22
CA LYS A 21 -21.54 11.09 5.14
C LYS A 21 -21.20 9.83 4.35
N LEU A 22 -19.94 9.43 4.44
CA LEU A 22 -19.36 8.30 3.72
C LEU A 22 -19.57 6.97 4.46
N PHE A 23 -19.49 5.88 3.70
CA PHE A 23 -19.32 4.52 4.20
C PHE A 23 -17.83 4.18 4.15
N HIS A 24 -17.27 3.64 5.23
CA HIS A 24 -15.87 3.21 5.27
C HIS A 24 -15.83 1.70 5.22
N HIS A 25 -15.27 1.16 4.15
CA HIS A 25 -15.04 -0.27 4.01
C HIS A 25 -13.67 -0.61 4.59
N LYS A 26 -13.66 -1.45 5.63
CA LYS A 26 -12.44 -1.95 6.26
C LYS A 26 -11.91 -3.14 5.46
N LEU A 27 -10.64 -3.08 5.08
CA LEU A 27 -10.01 -4.09 4.21
C LEU A 27 -9.58 -5.32 5.01
N LEU A 28 -8.74 -5.13 6.02
CA LEU A 28 -8.28 -6.18 6.91
C LEU A 28 -8.95 -6.04 8.28
N ILE A 29 -9.56 -7.11 8.77
CA ILE A 29 -10.21 -7.13 10.09
C ILE A 29 -9.34 -7.84 11.13
N LEU A 30 -9.63 -7.61 12.41
CA LEU A 30 -9.01 -8.35 13.49
C LEU A 30 -9.26 -9.85 13.27
N GLN A 31 -8.23 -10.68 13.40
CA GLN A 31 -8.28 -12.14 13.19
C GLN A 31 -8.43 -12.58 11.72
N ASP A 32 -8.27 -11.66 10.75
CA ASP A 32 -8.15 -12.05 9.35
C ASP A 32 -6.96 -13.01 9.16
N PRO A 33 -7.15 -14.19 8.53
CA PRO A 33 -6.06 -15.11 8.22
C PRO A 33 -4.92 -14.48 7.40
N TRP A 34 -5.20 -13.40 6.67
CA TRP A 34 -4.21 -12.63 5.91
C TRP A 34 -3.41 -11.65 6.76
N MET A 35 -3.85 -11.32 7.98
CA MET A 35 -3.19 -10.32 8.81
C MET A 35 -1.70 -10.64 9.07
N PRO A 36 -1.30 -11.86 9.49
CA PRO A 36 0.12 -12.17 9.69
C PRO A 36 0.93 -12.10 8.39
N ILE A 37 0.32 -12.49 7.27
CA ILE A 37 0.95 -12.45 5.94
C ILE A 37 1.17 -11.02 5.50
N PHE A 38 0.17 -10.15 5.70
CA PHE A 38 0.26 -8.73 5.45
C PHE A 38 1.38 -8.11 6.27
N GLU A 39 1.34 -8.24 7.61
CA GLU A 39 2.33 -7.65 8.50
C GLU A 39 3.75 -8.11 8.15
N TYR A 40 3.94 -9.40 7.90
CA TYR A 40 5.24 -9.97 7.58
C TYR A 40 5.80 -9.45 6.25
N SER A 41 4.96 -9.49 5.20
CA SER A 41 5.33 -9.08 3.84
C SER A 41 5.48 -7.57 3.69
N THR A 42 4.84 -6.79 4.55
CA THR A 42 4.93 -5.33 4.56
C THR A 42 6.00 -4.78 5.51
N GLY A 43 6.80 -5.64 6.12
CA GLY A 43 7.91 -5.25 7.00
C GLY A 43 7.47 -4.75 8.37
N LEU A 44 6.26 -5.11 8.80
CA LEU A 44 5.71 -4.82 10.12
C LEU A 44 6.17 -5.84 11.16
N HIS A 45 6.04 -5.51 12.44
CA HIS A 45 6.16 -6.47 13.53
C HIS A 45 4.83 -7.22 13.69
N PHE A 46 4.91 -8.40 14.31
CA PHE A 46 3.72 -9.15 14.67
C PHE A 46 2.75 -8.30 15.48
N ASN A 47 1.48 -8.30 15.10
CA ASN A 47 0.37 -7.53 15.68
C ASN A 47 0.47 -5.99 15.54
N GLU A 48 1.50 -5.43 14.91
CA GLU A 48 1.66 -3.97 14.81
C GLU A 48 0.52 -3.30 14.03
N PHE A 49 0.00 -3.96 12.98
CA PHE A 49 -1.16 -3.46 12.23
C PHE A 49 -2.47 -3.98 12.82
N ASN A 50 -2.47 -5.21 13.33
CA ASN A 50 -3.63 -5.83 13.95
C ASN A 50 -4.16 -5.00 15.15
N GLU A 51 -3.26 -4.38 15.92
CA GLU A 51 -3.61 -3.47 17.02
C GLU A 51 -4.12 -2.10 16.55
N ALA A 52 -3.85 -1.73 15.29
CA ALA A 52 -4.16 -0.43 14.72
C ALA A 52 -5.00 -0.52 13.42
N THR A 53 -5.88 -1.53 13.34
CA THR A 53 -6.70 -1.75 12.13
C THR A 53 -7.69 -0.62 11.83
N ASP A 54 -7.94 0.28 12.79
CA ASP A 54 -8.78 1.48 12.64
C ASP A 54 -7.98 2.69 12.10
N CYS A 55 -7.09 2.47 11.13
CA CYS A 55 -6.31 3.51 10.45
C CYS A 55 -6.82 3.79 9.02
N SER A 56 -6.45 4.96 8.47
CA SER A 56 -6.90 5.38 7.14
C SER A 56 -6.41 4.46 6.02
N GLU A 57 -5.23 3.87 6.21
CA GLU A 57 -4.55 2.95 5.32
C GLU A 57 -5.30 1.61 5.17
N ASN A 58 -6.19 1.30 6.10
CA ASN A 58 -7.01 0.09 6.09
C ASN A 58 -8.46 0.34 5.66
N HIS A 59 -8.81 1.57 5.29
CA HIS A 59 -10.19 1.95 5.00
C HIS A 59 -10.34 2.60 3.63
N ILE A 60 -11.32 2.11 2.85
CA ILE A 60 -11.75 2.75 1.61
C ILE A 60 -13.01 3.58 1.88
N PRO A 61 -12.94 4.92 1.80
CA PRO A 61 -14.12 5.78 1.91
C PRO A 61 -14.93 5.73 0.62
N LEU A 62 -16.25 5.49 0.74
CA LEU A 62 -17.16 5.26 -0.38
C LEU A 62 -18.50 5.95 -0.17
N GLN A 63 -19.24 6.14 -1.27
CA GLN A 63 -20.65 6.50 -1.19
C GLN A 63 -21.47 5.35 -0.59
N ARG A 64 -22.50 5.68 0.20
CA ARG A 64 -23.32 4.67 0.90
C ARG A 64 -23.94 3.63 -0.03
N HIS A 65 -24.32 4.04 -1.24
CA HIS A 65 -24.90 3.13 -2.24
C HIS A 65 -23.88 2.09 -2.77
N MET A 66 -22.58 2.29 -2.53
CA MET A 66 -21.52 1.33 -2.82
C MET A 66 -21.33 0.28 -1.72
N ALA A 67 -21.98 0.42 -0.56
CA ALA A 67 -21.75 -0.45 0.60
C ALA A 67 -22.19 -1.90 0.36
N ASN A 68 -23.31 -2.12 -0.34
CA ASN A 68 -23.75 -3.47 -0.68
C ASN A 68 -22.88 -4.07 -1.80
N PRO A 69 -22.63 -3.37 -2.92
CA PRO A 69 -21.80 -3.93 -3.98
C PRO A 69 -20.38 -4.32 -3.55
N ILE A 70 -19.71 -3.52 -2.70
CA ILE A 70 -18.37 -3.87 -2.23
C ILE A 70 -18.37 -5.11 -1.32
N LYS A 71 -19.34 -5.24 -0.41
CA LYS A 71 -19.47 -6.41 0.47
C LYS A 71 -19.82 -7.69 -0.29
N GLN A 72 -20.47 -7.55 -1.44
CA GLN A 72 -20.80 -8.64 -2.35
C GLN A 72 -19.68 -8.91 -3.37
N LEU A 73 -18.55 -8.20 -3.26
CA LEU A 73 -17.39 -8.34 -4.14
C LEU A 73 -17.75 -8.09 -5.61
N HIS A 74 -18.71 -7.19 -5.88
CA HIS A 74 -19.10 -6.84 -7.25
C HIS A 74 -18.09 -5.95 -7.97
N PHE A 75 -17.25 -5.25 -7.22
CA PHE A 75 -16.19 -4.40 -7.74
C PHE A 75 -14.99 -4.42 -6.80
N ALA A 76 -13.83 -3.99 -7.32
CA ALA A 76 -12.64 -3.69 -6.54
C ALA A 76 -11.89 -2.50 -7.13
N PHE A 77 -11.09 -1.85 -6.29
CA PHE A 77 -10.06 -0.94 -6.79
C PHE A 77 -8.77 -1.73 -6.93
N ILE A 78 -8.21 -1.77 -8.14
CA ILE A 78 -7.00 -2.52 -8.43
C ILE A 78 -5.87 -1.53 -8.71
N PRO A 79 -4.76 -1.55 -7.96
CA PRO A 79 -3.61 -0.72 -8.25
C PRO A 79 -3.12 -0.88 -9.70
N THR A 80 -2.59 0.19 -10.29
CA THR A 80 -2.01 0.12 -11.64
C THR A 80 -0.86 -0.87 -11.70
N LYS A 81 -0.50 -1.31 -12.91
CA LYS A 81 0.58 -2.27 -13.15
C LYS A 81 1.89 -1.89 -12.43
N SER A 82 2.35 -0.64 -12.58
CA SER A 82 3.55 -0.14 -11.92
C SER A 82 3.47 -0.21 -10.39
N VAL A 83 2.32 0.11 -9.80
CA VAL A 83 2.12 -0.02 -8.36
C VAL A 83 2.10 -1.49 -7.93
N LEU A 84 1.50 -2.39 -8.72
CA LEU A 84 1.52 -3.82 -8.43
C LEU A 84 2.95 -4.39 -8.47
N GLU A 85 3.78 -3.95 -9.41
CA GLU A 85 5.19 -4.33 -9.50
C GLU A 85 5.96 -3.89 -8.23
N ASP A 86 5.76 -2.65 -7.78
CA ASP A 86 6.37 -2.15 -6.54
C ASP A 86 5.90 -2.92 -5.28
N ILE A 87 4.61 -3.27 -5.21
CA ILE A 87 4.08 -4.11 -4.13
C ILE A 87 4.77 -5.48 -4.15
N HIS A 88 4.89 -6.08 -5.34
CA HIS A 88 5.49 -7.40 -5.49
C HIS A 88 6.97 -7.40 -5.07
N GLU A 89 7.75 -6.41 -5.52
CA GLU A 89 9.16 -6.26 -5.14
C GLU A 89 9.30 -6.07 -3.61
N LEU A 90 8.44 -5.24 -3.01
CA LEU A 90 8.43 -5.03 -1.57
C LEU A 90 8.17 -6.34 -0.81
N PHE A 91 7.12 -7.08 -1.21
CA PHE A 91 6.75 -8.32 -0.56
C PHE A 91 7.86 -9.37 -0.72
N GLU A 92 8.39 -9.56 -1.92
CA GLU A 92 9.48 -10.49 -2.18
C GLU A 92 10.69 -10.19 -1.30
N ARG A 93 11.15 -8.93 -1.32
CA ARG A 93 12.27 -8.46 -0.51
C ARG A 93 12.05 -8.74 0.98
N ASN A 94 10.89 -8.40 1.52
CA ASN A 94 10.61 -8.55 2.94
C ASN A 94 10.50 -10.01 3.37
N ASN A 95 9.96 -10.88 2.51
CA ASN A 95 9.79 -12.30 2.80
C ASN A 95 11.12 -13.06 2.83
N ILE A 96 12.13 -12.64 2.05
CA ILE A 96 13.47 -13.24 2.08
C ILE A 96 14.40 -12.58 3.12
N ALA A 97 14.08 -11.37 3.58
CA ALA A 97 14.94 -10.63 4.49
C ALA A 97 14.75 -11.04 5.96
N ALA A 98 15.87 -10.98 6.70
CA ALA A 98 15.84 -11.03 8.17
C ALA A 98 14.96 -9.90 8.72
N PRO A 99 14.27 -10.10 9.86
CA PRO A 99 13.29 -9.14 10.39
C PRO A 99 13.77 -7.68 10.46
N HIS A 100 15.01 -7.44 10.90
CA HIS A 100 15.59 -6.10 11.05
C HIS A 100 16.04 -5.45 9.72
N CYS A 101 16.07 -6.21 8.63
CA CYS A 101 16.41 -5.73 7.28
C CYS A 101 15.18 -5.40 6.43
N ARG A 102 13.97 -5.67 6.95
CA ARG A 102 12.72 -5.43 6.23
C ARG A 102 12.43 -3.94 6.09
N VAL A 103 11.80 -3.60 4.99
CA VAL A 103 11.39 -2.25 4.65
C VAL A 103 9.91 -2.12 4.96
N PRO A 104 9.53 -1.26 5.92
CA PRO A 104 8.13 -1.02 6.21
C PRO A 104 7.43 -0.36 5.02
N PHE A 105 6.23 -0.82 4.68
CA PHE A 105 5.50 -0.36 3.49
C PHE A 105 5.34 1.16 3.41
N TYR A 106 5.12 1.83 4.54
CA TYR A 106 4.91 3.28 4.63
C TYR A 106 6.18 4.11 4.34
N THR A 107 7.33 3.46 4.19
CA THR A 107 8.58 4.12 3.79
C THR A 107 8.80 4.12 2.27
N VAL A 108 7.98 3.38 1.53
CA VAL A 108 8.09 3.22 0.07
C VAL A 108 7.32 4.34 -0.63
N LYS A 109 8.06 5.37 -1.07
CA LYS A 109 7.48 6.59 -1.66
C LYS A 109 6.63 6.36 -2.90
N SER A 110 6.97 5.36 -3.72
CA SER A 110 6.22 5.07 -4.93
C SER A 110 4.80 4.56 -4.64
N LEU A 111 4.57 4.01 -3.44
CA LEU A 111 3.26 3.54 -2.98
C LEU A 111 2.39 4.64 -2.34
N GLU A 112 2.96 5.81 -2.01
CA GLU A 112 2.21 6.90 -1.34
C GLU A 112 1.13 7.53 -2.24
N ASN A 113 1.37 7.59 -3.54
CA ASN A 113 0.45 8.19 -4.51
C ASN A 113 -0.11 7.13 -5.45
N CYS A 114 -0.59 6.02 -4.87
CA CYS A 114 -1.16 4.92 -5.62
C CYS A 114 -2.33 5.39 -6.49
N VAL A 115 -2.26 4.99 -7.76
CA VAL A 115 -3.35 5.10 -8.71
C VAL A 115 -3.96 3.72 -8.90
N SER A 116 -5.28 3.66 -8.97
CA SER A 116 -6.03 2.41 -9.14
C SER A 116 -7.07 2.52 -10.25
N THR A 117 -7.30 1.42 -10.95
CA THR A 117 -8.48 1.23 -11.79
C THR A 117 -9.67 0.82 -10.94
N PHE A 118 -10.88 1.03 -11.46
CA PHE A 118 -12.11 0.51 -10.86
C PHE A 118 -12.61 -0.64 -11.72
N GLU A 119 -12.52 -1.85 -11.19
CA GLU A 119 -12.90 -3.07 -11.90
C GLU A 119 -14.23 -3.59 -11.39
N VAL A 120 -15.03 -4.11 -12.31
CA VAL A 120 -16.36 -4.70 -12.01
C VAL A 120 -16.43 -6.12 -12.55
N ARG A 121 -17.25 -6.96 -11.90
CA ARG A 121 -17.57 -8.30 -12.42
C ARG A 121 -18.50 -8.20 -13.63
N GLU A 122 -18.47 -9.21 -14.49
CA GLU A 122 -19.30 -9.25 -15.72
C GLU A 122 -20.80 -9.06 -15.49
N GLY A 123 -21.33 -9.54 -14.36
CA GLY A 123 -22.75 -9.42 -14.00
C GLY A 123 -23.16 -8.08 -13.40
N PHE A 124 -22.22 -7.16 -13.18
CA PHE A 124 -22.52 -5.86 -12.59
C PHE A 124 -22.87 -4.84 -13.69
N THR A 125 -24.16 -4.57 -13.85
CA THR A 125 -24.71 -3.73 -14.94
C THR A 125 -25.38 -2.45 -14.46
N ASP A 126 -25.41 -2.21 -13.14
CA ASP A 126 -26.01 -1.02 -12.53
C ASP A 126 -25.31 0.28 -13.03
N PRO A 127 -26.05 1.35 -13.36
CA PRO A 127 -25.42 2.62 -13.75
C PRO A 127 -24.41 3.10 -12.69
N LEU A 128 -23.24 3.54 -13.16
CA LEU A 128 -22.20 4.12 -12.32
C LEU A 128 -22.18 5.62 -12.53
N TYR A 129 -22.05 6.38 -11.44
CA TYR A 129 -21.94 7.82 -11.47
C TYR A 129 -20.60 8.20 -10.89
N THR A 130 -19.85 9.05 -11.59
CA THR A 130 -18.61 9.64 -11.07
C THR A 130 -18.78 11.13 -10.91
N ARG A 131 -18.35 11.68 -9.77
CA ARG A 131 -18.36 13.12 -9.52
C ARG A 131 -16.97 13.68 -9.73
N HIS A 132 -16.83 14.60 -10.67
CA HIS A 132 -15.56 15.27 -10.94
C HIS A 132 -15.05 15.96 -9.66
N PRO A 133 -13.81 15.70 -9.19
CA PRO A 133 -13.35 16.13 -7.88
C PRO A 133 -13.27 17.65 -7.71
N VAL A 134 -12.99 18.39 -8.79
CA VAL A 134 -12.90 19.86 -8.79
C VAL A 134 -14.25 20.53 -9.12
N THR A 135 -14.87 20.22 -10.26
CA THR A 135 -16.08 20.91 -10.73
C THR A 135 -17.37 20.40 -10.05
N GLY A 136 -17.33 19.23 -9.43
CA GLY A 136 -18.53 18.59 -8.86
C GLY A 136 -19.52 18.06 -9.90
N ILE A 137 -19.21 18.17 -11.20
CA ILE A 137 -20.06 17.65 -12.28
C ILE A 137 -20.17 16.14 -12.13
N VAL A 138 -21.39 15.62 -12.16
CA VAL A 138 -21.66 14.19 -12.11
C VAL A 138 -21.80 13.67 -13.53
N THR A 139 -21.01 12.66 -13.86
CA THR A 139 -21.04 11.94 -15.13
C THR A 139 -21.63 10.56 -14.90
N GLU A 140 -22.61 10.18 -15.71
CA GLU A 140 -23.19 8.85 -15.73
C GLU A 140 -22.41 7.95 -16.71
N HIS A 141 -22.17 6.71 -16.29
CA HIS A 141 -21.50 5.66 -17.02
C HIS A 141 -22.43 4.46 -17.10
N ILE A 142 -22.71 4.03 -18.31
CA ILE A 142 -23.59 2.89 -18.60
C ILE A 142 -22.71 1.70 -18.98
N PHE A 143 -23.12 0.50 -18.56
CA PHE A 143 -22.47 -0.75 -18.96
C PHE A 143 -22.33 -0.81 -20.50
N PRO A 144 -21.17 -1.20 -21.06
CA PRO A 144 -20.06 -1.92 -20.44
C PRO A 144 -18.93 -1.04 -19.89
N TYR A 145 -19.24 0.17 -19.40
CA TYR A 145 -18.28 1.12 -18.79
C TYR A 145 -16.95 1.21 -19.56
N PRO A 146 -16.97 1.63 -20.84
CA PRO A 146 -15.81 1.53 -21.71
C PRO A 146 -14.59 2.30 -21.19
N GLN A 147 -14.81 3.37 -20.41
CA GLN A 147 -13.75 4.20 -19.83
C GLN A 147 -14.22 4.75 -18.49
N LEU A 148 -13.80 4.10 -17.40
CA LEU A 148 -13.91 4.67 -16.06
C LEU A 148 -12.65 5.50 -15.75
N PRO A 149 -12.77 6.57 -14.95
CA PRO A 149 -11.60 7.34 -14.55
C PRO A 149 -10.68 6.51 -13.65
N LEU A 150 -9.46 7.00 -13.47
CA LEU A 150 -8.54 6.49 -12.47
C LEU A 150 -8.85 7.06 -11.09
N PHE A 151 -8.54 6.28 -10.06
CA PHE A 151 -8.87 6.58 -8.68
C PHE A 151 -7.63 6.65 -7.79
N THR A 152 -7.74 7.48 -6.76
CA THR A 152 -6.88 7.51 -5.58
C THR A 152 -7.72 7.17 -4.36
N MET A 153 -7.09 6.63 -3.33
CA MET A 153 -7.76 6.28 -2.08
C MET A 153 -6.85 6.52 -0.89
N THR A 154 -7.46 6.59 0.29
CA THR A 154 -6.74 6.68 1.57
C THR A 154 -6.14 5.34 1.98
N ALA A 155 -6.76 4.23 1.56
CA ALA A 155 -6.24 2.90 1.82
C ALA A 155 -4.87 2.70 1.16
N HIS A 156 -3.97 2.01 1.85
CA HIS A 156 -2.65 1.71 1.32
C HIS A 156 -2.75 0.58 0.27
N PRO A 157 -2.05 0.68 -0.87
CA PRO A 157 -2.12 -0.34 -1.93
C PRO A 157 -1.78 -1.77 -1.47
N CYS A 158 -0.87 -1.91 -0.49
CA CYS A 158 -0.56 -3.23 0.09
C CYS A 158 -1.74 -3.87 0.82
N ALA A 159 -2.70 -3.08 1.34
CA ALA A 159 -3.92 -3.61 1.96
C ALA A 159 -5.00 -3.89 0.90
N THR A 160 -5.09 -3.06 -0.15
CA THR A 160 -6.10 -3.21 -1.21
C THR A 160 -5.89 -4.46 -2.05
N ILE A 161 -4.67 -5.03 -2.08
CA ILE A 161 -4.38 -6.27 -2.80
C ILE A 161 -5.22 -7.46 -2.30
N PHE A 162 -5.56 -7.49 -1.01
CA PHE A 162 -6.40 -8.55 -0.44
C PHE A 162 -7.85 -8.41 -0.88
N GLN A 163 -8.36 -7.19 -1.00
CA GLN A 163 -9.66 -6.94 -1.62
C GLN A 163 -9.66 -7.34 -3.10
N ALA A 164 -8.59 -7.00 -3.84
CA ALA A 164 -8.45 -7.40 -5.24
C ALA A 164 -8.43 -8.92 -5.39
N TYR A 165 -7.77 -9.63 -4.48
CA TYR A 165 -7.80 -11.09 -4.41
C TYR A 165 -9.21 -11.64 -4.19
N GLU A 166 -9.93 -11.16 -3.17
CA GLU A 166 -11.32 -11.60 -2.95
C GLU A 166 -12.22 -11.28 -4.14
N PHE A 167 -11.96 -10.18 -4.84
CA PHE A 167 -12.66 -9.85 -6.08
C PHE A 167 -12.31 -10.76 -7.26
N ILE A 168 -11.11 -11.32 -7.34
CA ILE A 168 -10.73 -12.24 -8.42
C ILE A 168 -11.15 -13.67 -8.08
N ASP A 169 -10.66 -14.18 -6.95
CA ASP A 169 -10.74 -15.59 -6.54
C ASP A 169 -11.82 -15.85 -5.47
N GLY A 170 -12.67 -14.85 -5.20
CA GLY A 170 -13.78 -15.00 -4.27
C GLY A 170 -14.83 -16.02 -4.72
N LYS A 171 -15.99 -15.97 -4.07
CA LYS A 171 -17.08 -16.96 -4.18
C LYS A 171 -17.23 -17.51 -5.62
N PRO A 172 -17.04 -18.83 -5.84
CA PRO A 172 -17.12 -19.46 -7.16
C PRO A 172 -18.47 -19.27 -7.88
N SER A 173 -19.51 -18.92 -7.12
CA SER A 173 -20.85 -18.63 -7.63
C SER A 173 -20.99 -17.24 -8.27
N LEU A 174 -19.99 -16.37 -8.17
CA LEU A 174 -20.03 -15.02 -8.73
C LEU A 174 -19.47 -14.99 -10.17
N ALA A 175 -19.98 -14.05 -10.97
CA ALA A 175 -19.48 -13.80 -12.31
C ALA A 175 -17.99 -13.42 -12.29
N GLN A 176 -17.24 -13.79 -13.32
CA GLN A 176 -15.80 -13.52 -13.36
C GLN A 176 -15.49 -12.01 -13.47
N PRO A 177 -14.28 -11.58 -13.03
CA PRO A 177 -13.76 -10.26 -13.40
C PRO A 177 -13.76 -10.09 -14.92
N ARG A 178 -14.01 -8.87 -15.39
CA ARG A 178 -14.03 -8.58 -16.84
C ARG A 178 -12.64 -8.56 -17.47
N MET A 179 -11.63 -8.26 -16.68
CA MET A 179 -10.24 -8.24 -17.11
C MET A 179 -9.43 -9.22 -16.27
N GLU A 180 -8.45 -9.85 -16.90
CA GLU A 180 -7.48 -10.66 -16.20
C GLU A 180 -6.47 -9.77 -15.48
N HIS A 181 -6.09 -10.19 -14.28
CA HIS A 181 -5.11 -9.49 -13.45
C HIS A 181 -3.95 -10.42 -13.08
N PRO A 182 -3.09 -10.80 -14.06
CA PRO A 182 -2.06 -11.82 -13.85
C PRO A 182 -1.04 -11.42 -12.76
N LEU A 183 -0.74 -10.13 -12.61
CA LEU A 183 0.16 -9.66 -11.54
C LEU A 183 -0.47 -9.78 -10.15
N VAL A 184 -1.78 -9.53 -10.00
CA VAL A 184 -2.46 -9.76 -8.72
C VAL A 184 -2.39 -11.25 -8.38
N ASN A 185 -2.71 -12.12 -9.34
CA ASN A 185 -2.61 -13.57 -9.16
C ASN A 185 -1.19 -14.03 -8.81
N ALA A 186 -0.17 -13.48 -9.46
CA ALA A 186 1.23 -13.78 -9.15
C ALA A 186 1.59 -13.37 -7.72
N ILE A 187 1.25 -12.15 -7.30
CA ILE A 187 1.48 -11.66 -5.93
C ILE A 187 0.81 -12.59 -4.91
N ILE A 188 -0.46 -12.93 -5.12
CA ILE A 188 -1.20 -13.81 -4.19
C ILE A 188 -0.60 -15.20 -4.13
N LYS A 189 -0.23 -15.79 -5.27
CA LYS A 189 0.45 -17.10 -5.30
C LYS A 189 1.76 -17.04 -4.50
N SER A 190 2.57 -15.98 -4.68
CA SER A 190 3.78 -15.77 -3.89
C SER A 190 3.50 -15.65 -2.40
N LEU A 191 2.48 -14.89 -1.99
CA LEU A 191 2.07 -14.77 -0.59
C LEU A 191 1.65 -16.13 0.01
N CYS A 192 0.91 -16.95 -0.75
CA CYS A 192 0.53 -18.30 -0.34
C CYS A 192 1.75 -19.21 -0.15
N ILE A 193 2.75 -19.11 -1.03
CA ILE A 193 4.01 -19.88 -0.90
C ILE A 193 4.78 -19.42 0.35
N TRP A 194 4.93 -18.11 0.53
CA TRP A 194 5.68 -17.55 1.66
C TRP A 194 4.98 -17.73 3.00
N ARG A 195 3.66 -17.95 3.02
CA ARG A 195 2.89 -18.19 4.25
C ARG A 195 3.53 -19.28 5.13
N SER A 196 4.03 -20.36 4.53
CA SER A 196 4.66 -21.47 5.25
C SER A 196 6.02 -21.09 5.86
N SER A 197 6.66 -20.03 5.35
CA SER A 197 7.94 -19.51 5.83
C SER A 197 7.79 -18.43 6.91
N ILE A 198 6.57 -18.00 7.22
CA ILE A 198 6.32 -17.02 8.27
C ILE A 198 6.56 -17.71 9.63
N PRO A 199 7.50 -17.21 10.45
CA PRO A 199 7.83 -17.78 11.74
C PRO A 199 6.63 -17.67 12.69
N ARG A 200 6.61 -18.54 13.71
CA ARG A 200 5.56 -18.48 14.73
C ARG A 200 5.62 -17.15 15.48
N PRO A 201 4.51 -16.68 16.07
CA PRO A 201 4.47 -15.41 16.80
C PRO A 201 5.57 -15.23 17.86
N ASP A 202 5.97 -16.32 18.52
CA ASP A 202 7.01 -16.31 19.55
C ASP A 202 8.41 -16.07 18.96
N GLU A 203 8.68 -16.64 17.78
CA GLU A 203 9.96 -16.49 17.06
C GLU A 203 10.06 -15.13 16.39
N TRP A 204 8.95 -14.60 15.87
CA TRP A 204 8.91 -13.27 15.25
C TRP A 204 9.17 -12.16 16.29
N ARG A 205 8.79 -12.37 17.54
CA ARG A 205 9.03 -11.42 18.64
C ARG A 205 10.41 -11.54 19.29
N ALA A 206 11.16 -12.59 19.01
CA ALA A 206 12.44 -12.81 19.65
C ALA A 206 13.39 -11.62 19.34
N PRO A 207 13.96 -10.96 20.37
CA PRO A 207 14.95 -9.91 20.13
C PRO A 207 16.11 -10.50 19.35
N SER A 208 16.57 -9.79 18.32
CA SER A 208 17.76 -10.19 17.55
C SER A 208 18.86 -10.56 18.55
N PRO A 209 19.54 -11.72 18.36
CA PRO A 209 20.59 -12.15 19.27
C PRO A 209 21.56 -10.99 19.46
N THR A 210 21.66 -10.53 20.71
CA THR A 210 22.48 -9.38 21.02
C THR A 210 23.92 -9.78 20.73
N SER A 211 24.66 -8.95 19.99
CA SER A 211 26.08 -9.16 19.60
C SER A 211 27.05 -9.47 20.77
N SER A 212 26.56 -9.51 22.00
CA SER A 212 27.27 -9.85 23.23
C SER A 212 27.49 -11.35 23.41
N ASP A 213 26.66 -12.21 22.81
CA ASP A 213 26.79 -13.67 22.95
C ASP A 213 27.69 -14.25 21.86
N CYS A 214 28.88 -13.69 21.70
CA CYS A 214 29.98 -14.37 21.02
C CYS A 214 30.52 -15.41 22.01
N PRO A 215 30.21 -16.71 21.87
CA PRO A 215 30.91 -17.72 22.65
C PRO A 215 32.40 -17.56 22.33
N SER A 216 33.19 -17.31 23.37
CA SER A 216 34.64 -17.29 23.26
C SER A 216 35.07 -18.60 22.58
N LEU A 217 35.83 -18.50 21.49
CA LEU A 217 36.33 -19.63 20.71
C LEU A 217 37.20 -20.55 21.60
N THR A 218 36.58 -21.47 22.32
CA THR A 218 37.24 -22.65 22.86
C THR A 218 37.03 -23.77 21.86
N TYR A 219 38.09 -24.05 21.09
CA TYR A 219 38.23 -25.24 20.26
C TYR A 219 37.92 -26.48 21.11
N SER A 220 36.81 -27.17 20.79
CA SER A 220 36.61 -28.54 21.22
C SER A 220 36.22 -29.36 19.99
N SER A 221 37.20 -30.08 19.47
CA SER A 221 36.97 -31.20 18.58
C SER A 221 36.14 -32.25 19.31
N ASP A 222 35.02 -32.67 18.75
CA ASP A 222 34.78 -34.08 18.36
C ASP A 222 33.29 -34.38 18.13
N SER A 223 33.10 -35.37 17.26
CA SER A 223 31.95 -36.28 17.15
C SER A 223 30.82 -35.89 16.20
N VAL A 224 30.90 -36.50 15.01
CA VAL A 224 29.84 -36.64 14.01
C VAL A 224 28.73 -37.52 14.58
N SER A 225 27.57 -36.93 14.86
CA SER A 225 26.33 -37.66 15.16
C SER A 225 25.28 -37.32 14.10
N SER A 226 24.97 -38.31 13.27
CA SER A 226 23.93 -38.28 12.25
C SER A 226 22.54 -38.23 12.91
N LYS A 227 21.95 -37.04 13.01
CA LYS A 227 20.58 -36.87 13.49
C LYS A 227 19.63 -37.12 12.32
N ALA A 228 18.74 -38.10 12.48
CA ALA A 228 17.66 -38.38 11.54
C ALA A 228 16.77 -37.14 11.38
N LEU A 229 16.43 -36.82 10.12
CA LEU A 229 15.55 -35.72 9.74
C LEU A 229 14.18 -35.86 10.45
N SER A 230 13.68 -34.73 10.95
CA SER A 230 12.38 -34.62 11.63
C SER A 230 11.24 -35.02 10.68
N GLU A 231 10.14 -35.57 11.20
CA GLU A 231 8.94 -35.87 10.40
C GLU A 231 8.35 -34.62 9.73
N ASP A 232 8.57 -33.43 10.29
CA ASP A 232 8.18 -32.16 9.67
C ASP A 232 9.03 -31.82 8.43
N ASP A 233 10.33 -32.16 8.44
CA ASP A 233 11.21 -31.96 7.27
C ASP A 233 10.83 -32.91 6.12
N ARG A 234 10.28 -34.10 6.44
CA ARG A 234 9.78 -35.06 5.45
C ARG A 234 8.49 -34.56 4.78
N ARG A 235 7.59 -33.93 5.53
CA ARG A 235 6.37 -33.33 4.95
C ARG A 235 6.67 -32.16 4.01
N ILE A 236 7.69 -31.37 4.34
CA ILE A 236 8.16 -30.28 3.48
C ILE A 236 8.77 -30.85 2.18
N ALA A 237 9.56 -31.93 2.28
CA ALA A 237 10.14 -32.59 1.11
C ALA A 237 9.09 -33.23 0.18
N ASP A 238 8.07 -33.90 0.74
CA ASP A 238 6.99 -34.52 -0.03
C ASP A 238 6.14 -33.46 -0.76
N TRP A 239 5.84 -32.32 -0.12
CA TRP A 239 5.11 -31.21 -0.74
C TRP A 239 5.90 -30.52 -1.86
N VAL A 240 7.23 -30.35 -1.69
CA VAL A 240 8.12 -29.80 -2.72
C VAL A 240 8.17 -30.70 -3.96
N GLN A 241 8.13 -32.03 -3.80
CA GLN A 241 8.04 -32.97 -4.93
C GLN A 241 6.69 -32.92 -5.64
N GLU A 242 5.59 -32.75 -4.91
CA GLU A 242 4.25 -32.64 -5.50
C GLU A 242 4.10 -31.35 -6.33
N MET A 243 4.71 -30.24 -5.90
CA MET A 243 4.72 -28.98 -6.64
C MET A 243 5.66 -28.98 -7.87
N GLN A 244 6.76 -29.73 -7.83
CA GLN A 244 7.64 -29.89 -9.01
C GLN A 244 6.97 -30.66 -10.16
N LEU A 245 6.01 -31.54 -9.87
CA LEU A 245 5.23 -32.26 -10.88
C LEU A 245 4.19 -31.38 -11.58
N VAL A 246 3.73 -30.29 -10.94
CA VAL A 246 2.79 -29.33 -11.54
C VAL A 246 3.52 -28.22 -12.33
N SER A 247 4.79 -27.96 -12.04
CA SER A 247 5.55 -26.84 -12.59
C SER A 247 6.31 -27.12 -13.91
N GLY A 248 6.28 -28.36 -14.42
CA GLY A 248 7.18 -28.78 -15.49
C GLY A 248 6.92 -28.17 -16.88
N ASP A 249 5.66 -27.82 -17.21
CA ASP A 249 5.28 -27.54 -18.60
C ASP A 249 4.59 -26.17 -18.83
N GLU A 250 4.25 -25.42 -17.78
CA GLU A 250 3.45 -24.18 -17.89
C GLU A 250 4.23 -22.88 -17.58
N PHE A 251 5.48 -22.97 -17.12
CA PHE A 251 6.34 -21.82 -16.81
C PHE A 251 7.35 -21.50 -17.93
N ALA A 252 6.90 -21.55 -19.18
CA ALA A 252 7.63 -20.87 -20.25
C ALA A 252 7.63 -19.36 -19.95
N ARG A 253 8.79 -18.87 -19.54
CA ARG A 253 9.16 -17.46 -19.26
C ARG A 253 8.20 -16.45 -19.90
N VAL A 254 7.32 -15.86 -19.10
CA VAL A 254 6.62 -14.64 -19.46
C VAL A 254 7.67 -13.55 -19.57
N ASP A 255 8.00 -13.13 -20.80
CA ASP A 255 8.86 -11.98 -21.05
C ASP A 255 8.07 -10.69 -20.74
N VAL A 256 8.24 -10.21 -19.50
CA VAL A 256 7.52 -9.05 -18.93
C VAL A 256 7.92 -7.72 -19.60
N ARG A 257 8.92 -7.69 -20.51
CA ARG A 257 9.50 -6.46 -21.05
C ARG A 257 8.86 -5.87 -22.33
N SER A 258 7.81 -6.45 -22.91
CA SER A 258 7.36 -6.05 -24.26
C SER A 258 6.25 -4.98 -24.35
N TYR A 259 5.76 -4.39 -23.25
CA TYR A 259 4.72 -3.36 -23.30
C TYR A 259 5.05 -2.17 -22.40
N ALA A 260 5.94 -1.32 -22.88
CA ALA A 260 6.11 0.04 -22.38
C ALA A 260 5.71 0.99 -23.50
N ASN A 261 4.65 1.78 -23.30
CA ASN A 261 4.58 3.17 -23.74
C ASN A 261 3.36 3.84 -23.06
N ASP A 262 3.60 5.06 -22.58
CA ASP A 262 2.66 6.08 -22.09
C ASP A 262 2.09 5.94 -20.67
N GLU A 263 2.95 6.02 -19.64
CA GLU A 263 2.51 6.39 -18.29
C GLU A 263 2.50 7.93 -18.10
N PRO A 264 1.38 8.53 -17.66
CA PRO A 264 1.31 9.96 -17.37
C PRO A 264 2.00 10.29 -16.04
N VAL A 265 2.79 11.36 -16.02
CA VAL A 265 3.37 11.94 -14.80
C VAL A 265 2.28 12.71 -14.04
N VAL A 266 1.97 12.28 -12.81
CA VAL A 266 0.95 12.92 -11.94
C VAL A 266 1.60 13.48 -10.68
N ARG A 267 1.15 14.68 -10.26
CA ARG A 267 1.44 15.27 -8.94
C ARG A 267 0.10 15.56 -8.24
N LEU A 268 -0.03 15.13 -6.99
CA LEU A 268 -1.23 15.30 -6.16
C LEU A 268 -1.00 16.38 -5.09
N GLU A 269 -2.00 17.25 -4.90
CA GLU A 269 -2.14 18.10 -3.72
C GLU A 269 -2.94 17.32 -2.67
N GLY A 270 -2.32 17.04 -1.52
CA GLY A 270 -2.87 16.17 -0.48
C GLY A 270 -4.07 16.78 0.26
N VAL A 271 -5.11 15.97 0.46
CA VAL A 271 -6.21 16.23 1.38
C VAL A 271 -6.03 15.31 2.58
N THR A 272 -5.77 15.87 3.75
CA THR A 272 -5.53 15.13 4.99
C THR A 272 -6.83 14.92 5.76
N MET A 273 -7.16 13.66 6.07
CA MET A 273 -8.00 13.32 7.22
C MET A 273 -7.11 13.36 8.46
N ASP A 274 -7.56 14.06 9.50
CA ASP A 274 -6.86 14.27 10.77
C ASP A 274 -7.23 13.16 11.75
N ASP A 275 -6.83 11.93 11.44
CA ASP A 275 -6.94 10.79 12.33
C ASP A 275 -5.51 10.27 12.56
N GLY A 276 -5.06 10.34 13.82
CA GLY A 276 -3.66 10.18 14.25
C GLY A 276 -2.80 9.33 13.33
N ASP A 277 -1.81 9.98 12.72
CA ASP A 277 -0.91 9.40 11.74
C ASP A 277 -0.34 8.10 12.29
N TRP A 278 -0.81 6.96 11.79
CA TRP A 278 -0.33 5.66 12.24
C TRP A 278 1.20 5.57 12.04
N ARG A 279 1.78 6.35 11.12
CA ARG A 279 3.23 6.53 11.01
C ARG A 279 3.85 7.06 12.30
N GLU A 280 3.20 7.96 13.01
CA GLU A 280 3.66 8.45 14.31
C GLU A 280 3.64 7.35 15.37
N LEU A 281 2.61 6.49 15.36
CA LEU A 281 2.53 5.32 16.26
C LEU A 281 3.64 4.30 15.93
N ALA A 282 3.83 3.96 14.65
CA ALA A 282 4.88 3.04 14.18
C ALA A 282 6.29 3.58 14.47
N VAL A 283 6.50 4.89 14.34
CA VAL A 283 7.77 5.55 14.71
C VAL A 283 7.99 5.54 16.23
N ARG A 284 6.91 5.53 17.04
CA ARG A 284 7.01 5.45 18.50
C ARG A 284 7.32 4.04 18.99
N THR A 285 6.78 3.01 18.33
CA THR A 285 7.00 1.59 18.68
C THR A 285 8.37 1.07 18.24
N ARG A 286 9.04 1.76 17.30
CA ARG A 286 10.36 1.39 16.76
C ARG A 286 11.46 2.43 17.03
N PRO A 287 11.92 2.61 18.28
CA PRO A 287 12.94 3.61 18.62
C PRO A 287 14.27 3.41 17.85
N GLU A 288 14.59 2.19 17.42
CA GLU A 288 15.75 1.85 16.59
C GLU A 288 15.75 2.52 15.21
N LEU A 289 14.57 2.89 14.66
CA LEU A 289 14.49 3.66 13.41
C LEU A 289 14.92 5.12 13.59
N ARG A 290 15.01 5.64 14.83
CA ARG A 290 15.49 7.00 15.09
C ARG A 290 17.02 7.13 14.96
N LEU A 291 17.77 6.02 14.97
CA LEU A 291 19.23 6.01 15.15
C LEU A 291 20.08 6.21 13.88
N LYS A 292 19.52 6.68 12.76
CA LYS A 292 20.29 7.12 11.58
C LYS A 292 19.97 8.52 11.10
N SER A 293 19.37 9.38 11.95
CA SER A 293 19.45 10.81 11.68
C SER A 293 20.89 11.28 11.95
N ILE A 294 21.68 11.37 10.88
CA ILE A 294 22.98 12.05 10.89
C ILE A 294 22.74 13.42 11.54
N PRO A 295 23.47 13.81 12.60
CA PRO A 295 23.29 15.11 13.22
C PRO A 295 23.44 16.17 12.13
N LYS A 296 22.41 16.99 11.93
CA LYS A 296 22.51 18.18 11.09
C LYS A 296 23.65 19.02 11.64
N ARG A 297 24.82 18.90 11.00
CA ARG A 297 26.00 19.70 11.31
C ARG A 297 25.54 21.16 11.20
N ALA A 298 25.53 21.84 12.34
CA ALA A 298 25.10 23.22 12.44
C ALA A 298 25.87 24.07 11.42
N LEU A 299 25.18 24.49 10.35
CA LEU A 299 25.69 25.50 9.45
C LEU A 299 25.66 26.80 10.25
N ARG A 300 26.79 27.11 10.89
CA ARG A 300 26.99 28.38 11.60
C ARG A 300 26.79 29.51 10.60
N SER A 301 25.76 30.32 10.85
CA SER A 301 25.51 31.59 10.19
C SER A 301 26.72 32.51 10.35
N ARG A 302 27.41 32.82 9.25
CA ARG A 302 28.29 34.00 9.21
C ARG A 302 27.43 35.22 8.93
N VAL A 303 27.26 35.99 10.00
CA VAL A 303 26.83 37.37 10.07
C VAL A 303 27.59 38.23 9.04
N LYS A 304 26.84 39.02 8.25
CA LYS A 304 27.30 40.36 7.82
C LYS A 304 26.31 41.39 8.33
N VAL A 305 26.76 42.13 9.33
CA VAL A 305 26.16 43.35 9.87
C VAL A 305 26.18 44.42 8.79
N VAL A 306 25.02 44.97 8.44
CA VAL A 306 24.90 46.27 7.75
C VAL A 306 24.16 47.20 8.70
N ARG A 307 24.84 48.26 9.13
CA ARG A 307 24.29 49.30 10.03
C ARG A 307 23.30 50.21 9.29
N PRO A 308 22.31 50.78 10.00
CA PRO A 308 21.36 51.73 9.45
C PRO A 308 21.92 53.16 9.52
N SER A 309 21.66 53.97 8.48
CA SER A 309 21.89 55.41 8.52
C SER A 309 20.62 56.18 8.14
N ARG A 310 20.07 56.82 9.17
CA ARG A 310 19.52 58.19 9.19
C ARG A 310 18.32 58.53 8.27
N ILE A 311 17.15 58.62 8.92
CA ILE A 311 16.10 59.64 8.72
C ILE A 311 16.71 60.99 9.17
N PRO A 312 16.48 62.17 8.52
CA PRO A 312 15.17 62.86 8.46
C PRO A 312 14.96 63.71 7.17
N GLN A 313 13.84 64.38 6.83
CA GLN A 313 12.75 65.05 7.52
C GLN A 313 11.49 65.13 6.62
N ARG A 314 10.40 65.51 7.29
CA ARG A 314 9.03 65.78 6.86
C ARG A 314 8.90 67.21 6.30
N ILE A 315 8.32 67.40 5.10
CA ILE A 315 7.68 68.67 4.73
C ILE A 315 6.24 68.43 4.22
N ARG A 316 5.37 69.21 4.86
CA ARG A 316 3.93 69.42 4.73
C ARG A 316 3.41 69.75 3.31
N SER A 317 2.13 69.40 3.17
CA SER A 317 0.99 70.19 2.63
C SER A 317 0.83 70.38 1.12
N GLY A 318 -0.33 69.94 0.64
CA GLY A 318 -0.96 70.40 -0.60
C GLY A 318 -2.26 69.63 -0.85
N ARG A 319 -3.38 70.18 -0.38
CA ARG A 319 -4.76 69.65 -0.53
C ARG A 319 -5.28 69.84 -1.99
N PRO A 320 -6.45 69.26 -2.33
CA PRO A 320 -6.90 68.87 -3.68
C PRO A 320 -7.75 69.95 -4.39
N LEU A 321 -8.10 69.73 -5.66
CA LEU A 321 -9.29 70.23 -6.38
C LEU A 321 -9.32 69.53 -7.77
N LYS A 322 -10.31 68.67 -8.05
CA LYS A 322 -11.65 68.89 -8.65
C LYS A 322 -11.67 68.75 -10.19
N LEU A 323 -12.54 67.83 -10.63
CA LEU A 323 -13.49 67.91 -11.76
C LEU A 323 -12.97 68.35 -13.14
N ARG A 324 -12.97 67.44 -14.10
CA ARG A 324 -14.12 67.22 -15.01
C ARG A 324 -13.99 65.90 -15.75
#